data_AF-A0A7S0DNB4-F1
#
_entry.id   AF-A0A7S0DNB4-F1
#
_cell.length_a   1.000
_cell.length_b   1.000
_cell.length_c   1.000
_cell.angle_alpha   90.00
_cell.angle_beta   90.00
_cell.angle_gamma   90.00
#
_symmetry.space_group_name_H-M   'P 1'
#
loop_
_entity.id
_entity.type
_entity.pdbx_description
1 polymer ?
#
loop_
_entity_poly.entity_id
_entity_poly.type
_entity_poly.pdbx_seq_one_letter_code
_entity_poly.pdbx_strand_id
1 'polypeptide(L)'
;ELTTYPCFQALKEAVEGFEHSLPLFSSLGSDTMRPRHWYQLEELSGVKIDTNAATFNLKTLFEMQLHRFQDRIMSMMEISRGEAGIEKSLLEIASYWKKVDFVARPYKGDASKGYLLDDPTDILVQIEDNAMTLASMSQSPYATAHARQLRLWESDLTLVSDCITAWRTVQMKWTYLAGIFMDSD
;
A
#
# COMPACT_ATOMS: atom_id res chain seq x y z
N GLU A 1 15.41 -23.55 -48.44
CA GLU A 1 14.41 -24.62 -48.68
C GLU A 1 13.82 -25.20 -47.39
N LEU A 2 14.60 -25.42 -46.31
CA LEU A 2 14.04 -25.88 -45.03
C LEU A 2 13.10 -24.85 -44.36
N THR A 3 13.34 -23.56 -44.57
CA THR A 3 12.57 -22.44 -44.01
C THR A 3 11.14 -22.29 -44.57
N THR A 4 10.85 -22.95 -45.69
CA THR A 4 9.53 -22.91 -46.35
C THR A 4 8.62 -24.08 -45.96
N TYR A 5 9.12 -25.07 -45.20
CA TYR A 5 8.30 -26.18 -44.76
C TYR A 5 7.34 -25.75 -43.64
N PRO A 6 6.05 -26.10 -43.70
CA PRO A 6 5.06 -25.74 -42.67
C PRO A 6 5.45 -26.20 -41.26
N CYS A 7 6.07 -27.38 -41.13
CA CYS A 7 6.53 -27.90 -39.84
C CYS A 7 7.67 -27.06 -39.25
N PHE A 8 8.59 -26.57 -40.10
CA PHE A 8 9.68 -25.69 -39.66
C PHE A 8 9.13 -24.33 -39.22
N GLN A 9 8.17 -23.77 -39.96
CA GLN A 9 7.52 -22.50 -39.59
C GLN A 9 6.76 -22.61 -38.28
N ALA A 10 5.98 -23.67 -38.08
CA ALA A 10 5.26 -23.91 -36.84
C ALA A 10 6.20 -24.10 -35.63
N LEU A 11 7.31 -24.82 -35.81
CA LEU A 11 8.32 -24.96 -34.76
C LEU A 11 9.01 -23.62 -34.45
N LYS A 12 9.36 -22.87 -35.50
CA LYS A 12 9.99 -21.57 -35.37
C LYS A 12 9.09 -20.58 -34.61
N GLU A 13 7.81 -20.50 -34.98
CA GLU A 13 6.82 -19.67 -34.27
C GLU A 13 6.66 -20.07 -32.80
N ALA A 14 6.64 -21.37 -32.50
CA ALA A 14 6.54 -21.85 -31.13
C ALA A 14 7.78 -21.49 -30.28
N VAL A 15 8.98 -21.59 -30.87
CA VAL A 15 10.24 -21.24 -30.20
C VAL A 15 10.35 -19.72 -30.00
N GLU A 16 10.08 -18.92 -31.03
CA GLU A 16 10.10 -17.45 -30.94
C GLU A 16 9.04 -16.93 -29.96
N GLY A 17 7.82 -17.49 -29.99
CA GLY A 17 6.77 -17.15 -29.03
C GLY A 17 7.12 -17.50 -27.59
N PHE A 18 7.82 -18.61 -27.37
CA PHE A 18 8.34 -18.97 -26.05
C PHE A 18 9.45 -18.01 -25.60
N GLU A 19 10.40 -17.68 -26.48
CA GLU A 19 11.47 -16.71 -26.22
C GLU A 19 10.90 -15.35 -25.79
N HIS A 20 9.90 -14.84 -26.51
CA HIS A 20 9.21 -13.58 -26.16
C HIS A 20 8.42 -13.66 -24.84
N SER A 21 8.06 -14.86 -24.39
CA SER A 21 7.37 -15.06 -23.11
C SER A 21 8.32 -15.09 -21.91
N LEU A 22 9.62 -15.35 -22.10
CA LEU A 22 10.60 -15.46 -21.01
C LEU A 22 10.69 -14.20 -20.12
N PRO A 23 10.75 -12.97 -20.66
CA PRO A 23 10.74 -11.76 -19.83
C PRO A 23 9.45 -11.60 -19.02
N LEU A 24 8.32 -12.06 -19.55
CA LEU A 24 7.02 -12.00 -18.87
C LEU A 24 6.99 -12.94 -17.67
N PHE A 25 7.54 -14.15 -17.78
CA PHE A 25 7.63 -15.07 -16.65
C PHE A 25 8.54 -14.54 -15.54
N SER A 26 9.68 -13.93 -15.91
CA SER A 26 10.55 -13.25 -14.93
C SER A 26 9.81 -12.13 -14.19
N SER A 27 9.02 -11.34 -14.92
CA SER A 27 8.23 -10.24 -14.35
C SER A 27 7.12 -10.75 -13.42
N LEU A 28 6.41 -11.81 -13.84
CA LEU A 28 5.34 -12.47 -13.06
C LEU A 28 5.85 -13.12 -11.77
N GLY A 29 7.12 -13.54 -11.74
CA GLY A 29 7.76 -14.07 -10.54
C GLY A 29 8.07 -13.02 -9.46
N SER A 30 7.76 -11.74 -9.68
CA SER A 30 7.95 -10.71 -8.66
C SER A 30 6.94 -10.82 -7.51
N ASP A 31 7.37 -10.55 -6.27
CA ASP A 31 6.57 -10.60 -5.04
C ASP A 31 5.44 -9.54 -4.96
N THR A 32 5.23 -8.80 -6.05
CA THR A 32 4.14 -7.81 -6.19
C THR A 32 2.81 -8.46 -6.57
N MET A 33 2.84 -9.70 -7.06
CA MET A 33 1.64 -10.41 -7.48
C MET A 33 0.83 -10.90 -6.27
N ARG A 34 -0.50 -10.84 -6.40
CA ARG A 34 -1.46 -11.29 -5.39
C ARG A 34 -2.39 -12.33 -6.04
N PRO A 35 -3.10 -13.17 -5.26
CA PRO A 35 -3.97 -14.22 -5.81
C PRO A 35 -4.97 -13.72 -6.88
N ARG A 36 -5.48 -12.49 -6.75
CA ARG A 36 -6.36 -11.85 -7.74
C ARG A 36 -5.73 -11.67 -9.12
N HIS A 37 -4.44 -11.33 -9.19
CA HIS A 37 -3.73 -11.12 -10.46
C HIS A 37 -3.46 -12.47 -11.14
N TRP A 38 -3.15 -13.51 -10.36
CA TRP A 38 -3.02 -14.87 -10.88
C TRP A 38 -4.33 -15.37 -11.49
N TYR A 39 -5.47 -15.14 -10.83
CA TYR A 39 -6.79 -15.47 -11.36
C TYR A 39 -7.09 -14.73 -12.68
N GLN A 40 -6.75 -13.44 -12.78
CA GLN A 40 -6.90 -12.70 -14.05
C GLN A 40 -6.05 -13.30 -15.17
N LEU A 41 -4.85 -13.79 -14.86
CA LEU A 41 -3.96 -14.40 -15.83
C LEU A 41 -4.45 -15.81 -16.24
N GLU A 42 -5.06 -16.57 -15.33
CA GLU A 42 -5.76 -17.82 -15.64
C GLU A 42 -6.93 -17.58 -16.60
N GLU A 43 -7.75 -16.56 -16.35
CA GLU A 43 -8.88 -16.19 -17.20
C GLU A 43 -8.44 -15.73 -18.60
N LEU A 44 -7.34 -14.98 -18.68
CA LEU A 44 -6.78 -14.51 -19.95
C LEU A 44 -6.15 -15.64 -20.79
N SER A 45 -5.39 -16.53 -20.15
CA SER A 45 -4.68 -17.62 -20.84
C SER A 45 -5.56 -18.84 -21.08
N GLY A 46 -6.66 -19.00 -20.34
CA GLY A 46 -7.50 -20.20 -20.36
C GLY A 46 -6.83 -21.43 -19.73
N VAL A 47 -5.66 -21.25 -19.11
CA VAL A 47 -4.87 -22.30 -18.47
C VAL A 47 -4.94 -22.09 -16.96
N LYS A 48 -5.26 -23.15 -16.21
CA LYS A 48 -5.21 -23.09 -14.75
C LYS A 48 -3.76 -23.03 -14.29
N ILE A 49 -3.47 -22.08 -13.41
CA ILE A 49 -2.15 -21.79 -12.88
C ILE A 49 -2.18 -22.19 -11.41
N ASP A 50 -1.74 -23.41 -11.15
CA ASP A 50 -1.41 -23.79 -9.79
C ASP A 50 -0.13 -23.04 -9.39
N THR A 51 -0.28 -22.04 -8.52
CA THR A 51 0.84 -21.24 -7.98
C THR A 51 1.74 -22.04 -7.05
N ASN A 52 1.40 -23.30 -6.77
CA ASN A 52 2.27 -24.21 -6.06
C ASN A 52 3.48 -24.59 -6.93
N ALA A 53 4.69 -24.24 -6.45
CA ALA A 53 5.95 -24.48 -7.17
C ALA A 53 6.20 -25.98 -7.49
N ALA A 54 5.55 -26.90 -6.79
CA ALA A 54 5.66 -28.33 -7.02
C ALA A 54 4.91 -28.83 -8.28
N THR A 55 3.90 -28.09 -8.76
CA THR A 55 3.03 -28.47 -9.89
C THR A 55 3.28 -27.61 -11.13
N PHE A 56 3.99 -26.49 -10.98
CA PHE A 56 4.33 -25.59 -12.07
C PHE A 56 5.39 -26.20 -13.00
N ASN A 57 5.01 -26.50 -14.24
CA ASN A 57 5.85 -27.24 -15.19
C ASN A 57 6.00 -26.49 -16.53
N LEU A 58 7.07 -26.83 -17.26
CA LEU A 58 7.40 -26.18 -18.54
C LEU A 58 6.31 -26.38 -19.61
N LYS A 59 5.58 -27.49 -19.57
CA LYS A 59 4.47 -27.74 -20.49
C LYS A 59 3.34 -26.72 -20.26
N THR A 60 2.98 -26.44 -19.01
CA THR A 60 2.00 -25.42 -18.66
C THR A 60 2.46 -24.03 -19.12
N LEU A 61 3.76 -23.71 -19.02
CA LEU A 61 4.33 -22.45 -19.54
C LEU A 61 4.15 -22.32 -21.07
N PHE A 62 4.39 -23.39 -21.82
CA PHE A 62 4.14 -23.41 -23.26
C PHE A 62 2.65 -23.29 -23.62
N GLU A 63 1.78 -23.91 -22.83
CA GLU A 63 0.32 -23.88 -23.03
C GLU A 63 -0.29 -22.49 -22.77
N MET A 64 0.30 -21.69 -21.87
CA MET A 64 -0.19 -20.34 -21.55
C MET A 64 -0.05 -19.33 -22.70
N GLN A 65 0.93 -19.52 -23.59
CA GLN A 65 1.19 -18.67 -24.75
C GLN A 65 1.16 -17.15 -24.43
N LEU A 66 1.83 -16.75 -23.34
CA LEU A 66 1.76 -15.39 -22.79
C LEU A 66 2.16 -14.29 -23.78
N HIS A 67 3.04 -14.58 -24.74
CA HIS A 67 3.39 -13.67 -25.83
C HIS A 67 2.17 -13.10 -26.56
N ARG A 68 1.05 -13.84 -26.64
CA ARG A 68 -0.19 -13.38 -27.28
C ARG A 68 -0.93 -12.30 -26.49
N PHE A 69 -0.66 -12.20 -25.20
CA PHE A 69 -1.35 -11.30 -24.26
C PHE A 69 -0.38 -10.31 -23.59
N GLN A 70 0.77 -10.07 -24.22
CA GLN A 70 1.87 -9.30 -23.66
C GLN A 70 1.41 -7.95 -23.08
N ASP A 71 0.66 -7.15 -23.85
CA ASP A 71 0.20 -5.83 -23.39
C ASP A 71 -0.70 -5.89 -22.16
N ARG A 72 -1.60 -6.89 -22.10
CA ARG A 72 -2.49 -7.09 -20.95
C ARG A 72 -1.72 -7.53 -19.72
N ILE A 73 -0.75 -8.43 -19.88
CA ILE A 73 0.11 -8.89 -18.79
C ILE A 73 0.96 -7.73 -18.27
N MET A 74 1.59 -6.94 -19.15
CA MET A 74 2.36 -5.78 -18.74
C MET A 74 1.50 -4.75 -17.99
N SER A 75 0.28 -4.49 -18.45
CA SER A 75 -0.67 -3.61 -17.76
C SER A 75 -1.04 -4.14 -16.36
N MET A 76 -1.31 -5.44 -16.23
CA MET A 76 -1.59 -6.07 -14.94
C MET A 76 -0.38 -6.01 -13.99
N MET A 77 0.83 -6.23 -14.51
CA MET A 77 2.08 -6.11 -13.74
C MET A 77 2.33 -4.68 -13.25
N GLU A 78 1.97 -3.68 -14.05
CA GLU A 78 2.09 -2.29 -13.65
C GLU A 78 1.11 -1.96 -12.52
N ILE A 79 -0.12 -2.48 -12.60
CA ILE A 79 -1.10 -2.37 -11.52
C ILE A 79 -0.61 -3.05 -10.26
N SER A 80 -0.08 -4.28 -10.36
CA SER A 80 0.40 -5.03 -9.20
C SER A 80 1.56 -4.32 -8.49
N ARG A 81 2.48 -3.73 -9.26
CA ARG A 81 3.60 -2.93 -8.71
C ARG A 81 3.09 -1.69 -7.99
N GLY A 82 2.14 -0.98 -8.60
CA GLY A 82 1.52 0.20 -8.00
C GLY A 82 0.77 -0.11 -6.70
N GLU A 83 0.00 -1.21 -6.68
CA GLU A 83 -0.69 -1.70 -5.48
C GLU A 83 0.30 -2.05 -4.36
N ALA A 84 1.38 -2.76 -4.68
CA ALA A 84 2.41 -3.11 -3.71
C ALA A 84 3.09 -1.85 -3.11
N GLY A 85 3.25 -0.79 -3.91
CA GLY A 85 3.71 0.51 -3.43
C GLY A 85 2.77 1.12 -2.40
N ILE A 86 1.47 1.12 -2.67
CA ILE A 86 0.44 1.61 -1.72
C ILE A 86 0.43 0.78 -0.45
N GLU A 87 0.48 -0.56 -0.56
CA GLU A 87 0.51 -1.46 0.58
C GLU A 87 1.72 -1.18 1.49
N LYS A 88 2.91 -0.99 0.89
CA LYS A 88 4.12 -0.64 1.63
C LYS A 88 3.97 0.69 2.38
N SER A 89 3.50 1.75 1.72
CA SER A 89 3.29 3.05 2.35
C SER A 89 2.26 2.98 3.49
N LEU A 90 1.18 2.23 3.33
CA LEU A 90 0.19 2.01 4.39
C LEU A 90 0.80 1.28 5.60
N LEU A 91 1.67 0.29 5.37
CA LEU A 91 2.38 -0.40 6.44
C LEU A 91 3.35 0.52 7.18
N GLU A 92 4.05 1.40 6.46
CA GLU A 92 4.93 2.40 7.05
C GLU A 92 4.15 3.37 7.96
N ILE A 93 3.05 3.94 7.47
CA ILE A 93 2.12 4.77 8.27
C ILE A 93 1.65 3.99 9.50
N ALA A 94 1.14 2.77 9.32
CA ALA A 94 0.67 1.94 10.43
C ALA A 94 1.76 1.64 11.47
N SER A 95 3.00 1.41 11.01
CA SER A 95 4.13 1.12 11.89
C SER A 95 4.59 2.34 12.68
N TYR A 96 4.49 3.53 12.09
CA TYR A 96 4.77 4.79 12.75
C TYR A 96 3.74 5.02 13.87
N TRP A 97 2.44 4.97 13.54
CA TRP A 97 1.36 5.23 14.49
C TRP A 97 1.26 4.22 15.64
N LYS A 98 1.80 3.00 15.47
CA LYS A 98 1.96 2.03 16.57
C LYS A 98 3.01 2.44 17.61
N LYS A 99 3.93 3.35 17.27
CA LYS A 99 5.05 3.78 18.11
C LYS A 99 4.89 5.22 18.63
N VAL A 100 3.87 5.93 18.17
CA VAL A 100 3.60 7.29 18.62
C VAL A 100 3.07 7.25 20.05
N ASP A 101 3.75 7.97 20.94
CA ASP A 101 3.34 8.16 22.31
C ASP A 101 3.04 9.63 22.58
N PHE A 102 1.87 9.90 23.18
CA PHE A 102 1.53 11.23 23.67
C PHE A 102 2.09 11.40 25.08
N VAL A 103 2.95 12.40 25.27
CA VAL A 103 3.53 12.70 26.57
C VAL A 103 2.63 13.70 27.29
N ALA A 104 2.26 13.40 28.53
CA ALA A 104 1.58 14.34 29.41
C ALA A 104 2.45 14.62 30.64
N ARG A 105 2.54 15.89 31.05
CA ARG A 105 3.32 16.35 32.20
C ARG A 105 2.41 16.91 33.29
N PRO A 106 2.74 16.70 34.57
CA PRO A 106 1.97 17.27 35.68
C PRO A 106 2.01 18.80 35.64
N TYR A 107 0.89 19.44 35.97
CA TYR A 107 0.80 20.89 36.04
C TYR A 107 1.76 21.44 37.10
N LYS A 108 2.75 22.25 36.68
CA LYS A 108 3.81 22.80 37.55
C LYS A 108 4.52 21.77 38.44
N GLY A 109 4.62 20.52 38.00
CA GLY A 109 5.24 19.45 38.77
C GLY A 109 4.36 18.83 39.86
N ASP A 110 3.11 19.30 40.01
CA ASP A 110 2.16 18.77 40.98
C ASP A 110 1.09 17.91 40.27
N ALA A 111 1.25 16.59 40.41
CA ALA A 111 0.33 15.61 39.83
C ALA A 111 -1.08 15.67 40.45
N SER A 112 -1.25 16.26 41.65
CA SER A 112 -2.56 16.39 42.29
C SER A 112 -3.46 17.44 41.61
N LYS A 113 -2.86 18.40 40.90
CA LYS A 113 -3.56 19.47 40.18
C LYS A 113 -3.94 19.08 38.74
N GLY A 114 -3.43 17.96 38.24
CA GLY A 114 -3.75 17.42 36.90
C GLY A 114 -2.55 17.34 35.96
N TYR A 115 -2.81 16.89 34.73
CA TYR A 115 -1.81 16.67 33.68
C TYR A 115 -2.11 17.53 32.45
N LEU A 116 -1.06 18.04 31.84
CA LEU A 116 -1.07 18.79 30.59
C LEU A 116 -0.42 17.95 29.50
N LEU A 117 -1.04 17.89 28.33
CA LEU A 117 -0.42 17.37 27.12
C LEU A 117 0.82 18.23 26.80
N ASP A 118 1.96 17.57 26.61
CA ASP A 118 3.19 18.17 26.09
C ASP A 118 3.00 18.60 24.63
N ASP A 119 3.90 19.40 24.08
CA ASP A 119 3.74 19.95 22.74
C ASP A 119 3.60 18.84 21.65
N PRO A 120 2.42 18.67 21.02
CA PRO A 120 2.23 17.67 19.99
C PRO A 120 2.57 18.22 18.58
N THR A 121 3.40 19.26 18.45
CA THR A 121 3.68 19.89 17.15
C THR A 121 4.26 18.90 16.13
N ASP A 122 5.24 18.09 16.54
CA ASP A 122 5.83 17.07 15.65
C ASP A 122 4.79 16.04 15.18
N ILE A 123 3.85 15.67 16.06
CA ILE A 123 2.77 14.72 15.74
C ILE A 123 1.81 15.34 14.72
N LEU A 124 1.47 16.63 14.86
CA LEU A 124 0.59 17.33 13.92
C LEU A 124 1.24 17.49 12.54
N VAL A 125 2.53 17.84 12.48
CA VAL A 125 3.29 17.88 11.21
C VAL A 125 3.26 16.51 10.53
N GLN A 126 3.48 15.43 11.28
CA GLN A 126 3.42 14.09 10.71
C GLN A 126 2.01 13.70 10.25
N ILE A 127 0.94 14.16 10.91
CA ILE A 127 -0.44 13.96 10.42
C ILE A 127 -0.62 14.62 9.06
N GLU A 128 -0.14 15.86 8.87
CA GLU A 128 -0.22 16.59 7.60
C GLU A 128 0.55 15.87 6.48
N ASP A 129 1.78 15.43 6.76
CA ASP A 129 2.60 14.67 5.80
C ASP A 129 1.93 13.34 5.40
N ASN A 130 1.38 12.62 6.38
CA ASN A 130 0.67 11.37 6.13
C ASN A 130 -0.62 11.62 5.36
N ALA A 131 -1.34 12.72 5.62
CA ALA A 131 -2.55 13.09 4.90
C ALA A 131 -2.25 13.42 3.43
N MET A 132 -1.17 14.14 3.13
CA MET A 132 -0.71 14.38 1.76
C MET A 132 -0.36 13.06 1.04
N THR A 133 0.33 12.17 1.74
CA THR A 133 0.71 10.85 1.21
C THR A 133 -0.52 10.00 0.91
N LEU A 134 -1.49 9.94 1.83
CA LEU A 134 -2.77 9.24 1.63
C LEU A 134 -3.55 9.84 0.46
N ALA A 135 -3.66 11.16 0.36
CA ALA A 135 -4.34 11.84 -0.73
C ALA A 135 -3.71 11.55 -2.10
N SER A 136 -2.37 11.46 -2.16
CA SER A 136 -1.65 11.06 -3.38
C SER A 136 -1.95 9.60 -3.75
N MET A 137 -1.92 8.68 -2.78
CA MET A 137 -2.26 7.28 -3.00
C MET A 137 -3.73 7.10 -3.43
N SER A 138 -4.66 7.84 -2.84
CA SER A 138 -6.09 7.80 -3.17
C SER A 138 -6.40 8.27 -4.60
N GLN A 139 -5.60 9.18 -5.17
CA GLN A 139 -5.73 9.64 -6.55
C GLN A 139 -5.03 8.73 -7.56
N SER A 140 -4.22 7.78 -7.09
CA SER A 140 -3.50 6.84 -7.95
C SER A 140 -4.47 5.85 -8.61
N PRO A 141 -4.24 5.45 -9.89
CA PRO A 141 -5.05 4.42 -10.54
C PRO A 141 -4.98 3.05 -9.83
N TYR A 142 -3.98 2.85 -8.97
CA TYR A 142 -3.76 1.60 -8.22
C TYR A 142 -4.49 1.56 -6.87
N ALA A 143 -5.21 2.62 -6.50
CA ALA A 143 -5.87 2.74 -5.19
C ALA A 143 -7.02 1.75 -4.98
N THR A 144 -7.63 1.25 -6.06
CA THR A 144 -8.91 0.51 -6.02
C THR A 144 -8.93 -0.62 -5.01
N ALA A 145 -7.89 -1.44 -4.97
CA ALA A 145 -7.78 -2.56 -4.03
C ALA A 145 -7.71 -2.14 -2.55
N HIS A 146 -7.16 -0.95 -2.27
CA HIS A 146 -6.89 -0.44 -0.93
C HIS A 146 -7.78 0.74 -0.54
N ALA A 147 -8.75 1.13 -1.39
CA ALA A 147 -9.57 2.32 -1.22
C ALA A 147 -10.30 2.37 0.13
N ARG A 148 -10.72 1.22 0.66
CA ARG A 148 -11.32 1.15 2.01
C ARG A 148 -10.30 1.46 3.10
N GLN A 149 -9.10 0.90 3.02
CA GLN A 149 -8.05 1.13 4.02
C GLN A 149 -7.56 2.57 3.98
N LEU A 150 -7.38 3.15 2.78
CA LEU A 150 -7.01 4.55 2.59
C LEU A 150 -8.02 5.49 3.27
N ARG A 151 -9.32 5.31 3.01
CA ARG A 151 -10.38 6.13 3.64
C ARG A 151 -10.43 5.99 5.16
N LEU A 152 -10.18 4.80 5.69
CA LEU A 152 -10.13 4.60 7.13
C LEU A 152 -8.98 5.38 7.75
N TRP A 153 -7.77 5.27 7.18
CA TRP A 153 -6.62 6.05 7.63
C TRP A 153 -6.83 7.56 7.54
N GLU A 154 -7.39 8.06 6.42
CA GLU A 154 -7.73 9.49 6.28
C GLU A 154 -8.70 9.96 7.37
N SER A 155 -9.74 9.18 7.65
CA SER A 155 -10.72 9.47 8.70
C SER A 155 -10.09 9.44 10.10
N ASP A 156 -9.31 8.41 10.40
CA ASP A 156 -8.69 8.23 11.72
C ASP A 156 -7.68 9.35 12.02
N LEU A 157 -6.84 9.72 11.05
CA LEU A 157 -5.88 10.81 11.22
C LEU A 157 -6.53 12.18 11.37
N THR A 158 -7.63 12.42 10.66
CA THR A 158 -8.43 13.63 10.81
C THR A 158 -9.03 13.70 12.21
N LEU A 159 -9.62 12.60 12.68
CA LEU A 159 -10.17 12.53 14.04
C LEU A 159 -9.09 12.79 15.10
N VAL A 160 -7.90 12.22 14.96
CA VAL A 160 -6.78 12.47 15.89
C VAL A 160 -6.39 13.95 15.88
N SER A 161 -6.29 14.58 14.71
CA SER A 161 -5.98 16.01 14.59
C SER A 161 -7.02 16.90 15.27
N ASP A 162 -8.31 16.60 15.06
CA ASP A 162 -9.42 17.31 15.68
C ASP A 162 -9.40 17.16 17.21
N CYS A 163 -9.13 15.95 17.70
CA CYS A 163 -8.98 15.68 19.13
C CYS A 163 -7.82 16.47 19.75
N ILE A 164 -6.65 16.51 19.10
CA ILE A 164 -5.49 17.29 19.58
C ILE A 164 -5.82 18.79 19.63
N THR A 165 -6.51 19.30 18.61
CA THR A 165 -6.89 20.72 18.52
C THR A 165 -7.90 21.11 19.61
N ALA A 166 -8.91 20.27 19.82
CA ALA A 166 -9.88 20.45 20.90
C ALA A 166 -9.20 20.39 22.28
N TRP A 167 -8.32 19.41 22.48
CA TRP A 167 -7.54 19.26 23.71
C TRP A 167 -6.70 20.51 24.00
N ARG A 168 -5.91 20.99 23.03
CA ARG A 168 -5.11 22.21 23.17
C ARG A 168 -5.97 23.41 23.55
N THR A 169 -7.14 23.57 22.93
CA THR A 169 -8.08 24.66 23.23
C THR A 169 -8.57 24.62 24.68
N VAL A 170 -9.00 23.44 25.14
CA VAL A 170 -9.46 23.24 26.52
C VAL A 170 -8.31 23.46 27.49
N GLN A 171 -7.14 22.89 27.21
CA GLN A 171 -5.94 22.99 28.02
C GLN A 171 -5.48 24.44 28.20
N MET A 172 -5.47 25.26 27.13
CA MET A 172 -5.13 26.68 27.24
C MET A 172 -6.08 27.43 28.17
N LYS A 173 -7.40 27.25 28.01
CA LYS A 173 -8.41 27.89 28.86
C LYS A 173 -8.29 27.43 30.32
N TRP A 174 -8.11 26.13 30.52
CA TRP A 174 -7.94 25.56 31.86
C TRP A 174 -6.67 26.08 32.54
N THR A 175 -5.55 26.14 31.82
CA THR A 175 -4.26 26.63 32.36
C THR A 175 -4.36 28.09 32.80
N TYR A 176 -5.06 28.93 32.01
CA TYR A 176 -5.34 30.32 32.37
C TYR A 176 -6.17 30.42 33.65
N LEU A 177 -7.26 29.66 33.77
CA LEU A 177 -8.11 29.66 34.95
C LEU A 177 -7.39 29.08 36.18
N ALA A 178 -6.62 28.01 36.01
CA ALA A 178 -5.80 27.42 37.07
C ALA A 178 -4.80 28.44 37.61
N GLY A 179 -4.18 29.25 36.74
CA GLY A 179 -3.32 30.35 37.16
C GLY A 179 -4.01 31.42 38.01
N ILE A 180 -5.31 31.64 37.81
CA ILE A 180 -6.09 32.61 38.60
C ILE A 180 -6.56 32.02 39.92
N PHE A 181 -6.97 30.75 39.96
CA PHE A 181 -7.66 30.15 41.11
C PHE A 181 -6.80 29.21 41.96
N MET A 182 -5.71 28.65 41.42
CA MET A 182 -4.89 27.63 42.10
C MET A 182 -3.48 28.10 42.46
N ASP A 183 -3.07 29.27 41.97
CA ASP A 183 -1.78 29.92 42.27
C ASP A 183 -1.95 31.21 43.09
N SER A 184 -3.19 31.60 43.42
CA SER A 184 -3.53 32.82 44.15
C SER A 184 -3.75 32.63 45.65
N ASP A 185 -3.65 31.38 46.14
CA ASP A 185 -3.49 31.01 47.56
C ASP A 185 -2.01 30.76 47.89
#